data_AF-Q0RFD9-F1
#
_entry.id   AF-Q0RFD9-F1
#
_cell.length_a   1.000
_cell.length_b   1.000
_cell.length_c   1.000
_cell.angle_alpha   90.00
_cell.angle_beta   90.00
_cell.angle_gamma   90.00
#
_symmetry.space_group_name_H-M   'P 1'
#
loop_
_entity.id
_entity.type
_entity.pdbx_description
1 polymer ?
#
loop_
_entity_poly.entity_id
_entity_poly.type
_entity_poly.pdbx_seq_one_letter_code
_entity_poly.pdbx_strand_id
1 'polypeptide(L)'
;MIFRWICGYTPYNWVWRRLADGNGDHSPRSLVRLFDRVLERERGWYPASPYERSLIRPRALVESLDDISDQEMASLEEEFAELVPLFDALREIGRTPFPAGELAVDSDVVSLGLEVGLLHIDSGTRDEAERYRVPELHRKALRMGRKGQA
;
A
#
# COMPACT_ATOMS: atom_id res chain seq x y z
N MET A 1 0.36 21.95 16.34
CA MET A 1 -0.74 22.37 15.43
C MET A 1 -0.36 22.15 13.95
N ILE A 2 0.22 20.97 13.61
CA ILE A 2 0.72 20.63 12.26
C ILE A 2 -0.20 19.61 11.56
N PHE A 3 -0.97 18.83 12.33
CA PHE A 3 -1.81 17.73 11.81
C PHE A 3 -3.13 18.16 11.15
N ARG A 4 -3.53 19.44 11.25
CA ARG A 4 -4.82 19.90 10.69
C ARG A 4 -4.78 20.21 9.19
N TRP A 5 -3.59 20.20 8.58
CA TRP A 5 -3.41 20.44 7.14
C TRP A 5 -3.48 19.19 6.26
N ILE A 6 -3.54 17.98 6.83
CA ILE A 6 -3.57 16.72 6.06
C ILE A 6 -5.00 16.31 5.64
N CYS A 7 -6.04 16.78 6.35
CA CYS A 7 -7.39 16.22 6.22
C CYS A 7 -8.46 17.08 5.50
N GLY A 8 -8.16 18.27 4.98
CA GLY A 8 -9.17 19.19 4.44
C GLY A 8 -9.18 19.32 2.91
N TYR A 9 -9.97 18.49 2.22
CA TYR A 9 -10.45 18.58 0.83
C TYR A 9 -9.44 18.87 -0.32
N THR A 10 -9.59 18.13 -1.43
CA THR A 10 -8.75 18.17 -2.67
C THR A 10 -7.37 17.48 -2.48
N PRO A 11 -6.61 17.13 -3.54
CA PRO A 11 -5.88 15.86 -3.78
C PRO A 11 -4.67 15.55 -2.87
N TYR A 12 -4.74 15.80 -1.57
CA TYR A 12 -3.73 15.41 -0.57
C TYR A 12 -4.15 14.15 0.21
N ASN A 13 -5.45 13.84 0.24
CA ASN A 13 -5.98 12.64 0.90
C ASN A 13 -5.57 11.33 0.16
N TRP A 14 -5.22 11.39 -1.14
CA TRP A 14 -4.93 10.15 -1.88
C TRP A 14 -3.57 9.53 -1.49
N VAL A 15 -2.57 10.33 -1.14
CA VAL A 15 -1.27 9.82 -0.65
C VAL A 15 -1.50 9.13 0.68
N TRP A 16 -2.19 9.82 1.59
CA TRP A 16 -2.54 9.29 2.91
C TRP A 16 -3.29 7.96 2.78
N ARG A 17 -4.37 7.92 1.98
CA ARG A 17 -5.12 6.69 1.68
C ARG A 17 -4.30 5.56 1.07
N ARG A 18 -3.21 5.88 0.34
CA ARG A 18 -2.32 4.87 -0.22
C ARG A 18 -1.33 4.30 0.79
N LEU A 19 -1.02 5.08 1.82
CA LEU A 19 -0.16 4.64 2.93
C LEU A 19 -0.94 3.88 4.00
N ALA A 20 -2.26 3.78 3.88
CA ALA A 20 -3.09 2.97 4.76
C ALA A 20 -2.93 1.49 4.45
N ASP A 21 -2.80 0.67 5.49
CA ASP A 21 -2.95 -0.77 5.40
C ASP A 21 -4.44 -1.19 5.32
N GLY A 22 -4.70 -2.49 5.37
CA GLY A 22 -6.05 -3.08 5.37
C GLY A 22 -6.89 -2.74 6.60
N ASN A 23 -6.27 -2.29 7.69
CA ASN A 23 -6.96 -1.86 8.92
C ASN A 23 -7.19 -0.35 8.96
N GLY A 24 -6.67 0.40 7.98
CA GLY A 24 -6.72 1.85 7.94
C GLY A 24 -5.63 2.51 8.77
N ASP A 25 -4.67 1.73 9.27
CA ASP A 25 -3.55 2.23 10.04
C ASP A 25 -2.46 2.76 9.11
N HIS A 26 -1.78 3.80 9.60
CA HIS A 26 -0.73 4.49 8.86
C HIS A 26 0.52 4.46 9.72
N SER A 27 1.51 3.70 9.30
CA SER A 27 2.78 3.65 10.01
C SER A 27 3.53 4.98 9.84
N PRO A 28 3.95 5.65 10.93
CA PRO A 28 4.79 6.84 10.85
C PRO A 28 6.08 6.59 10.06
N ARG A 29 6.58 5.34 10.08
CA ARG A 29 7.76 4.91 9.35
C ARG A 29 7.58 5.06 7.84
N SER A 30 6.43 4.63 7.30
CA SER A 30 6.15 4.67 5.86
C SER A 30 6.06 6.12 5.35
N LEU A 31 5.56 7.04 6.18
CA LEU A 31 5.56 8.48 5.87
C LEU A 31 6.97 9.06 5.83
N VAL A 32 7.82 8.72 6.81
CA VAL A 32 9.22 9.18 6.84
C VAL A 32 9.99 8.62 5.64
N ARG A 33 9.83 7.33 5.35
CA ARG A 33 10.41 6.66 4.17
C ARG A 33 9.95 7.33 2.88
N LEU A 34 8.67 7.69 2.77
CA LEU A 34 8.14 8.40 1.60
C LEU A 34 8.88 9.72 1.38
N PHE A 35 8.98 10.56 2.42
CA PHE A 35 9.65 11.85 2.27
C PHE A 35 11.13 11.73 1.95
N ASP A 36 11.82 10.76 2.55
CA ASP A 36 13.23 10.48 2.24
C ASP A 36 13.43 10.17 0.74
N ARG A 37 12.61 9.26 0.18
CA ARG A 37 12.65 8.90 -1.24
C ARG A 37 12.25 10.04 -2.16
N VAL A 38 11.24 10.80 -1.77
CA VAL A 38 10.80 11.98 -2.53
C VAL A 38 11.90 13.03 -2.61
N LEU A 39 12.60 13.30 -1.50
CA LEU A 39 13.70 14.26 -1.47
C LEU A 39 14.90 13.77 -2.31
N GLU A 40 15.19 12.48 -2.28
CA GLU A 40 16.20 11.85 -3.14
C GLU A 40 15.89 12.08 -4.63
N ARG A 41 14.66 11.79 -5.05
CA ARG A 41 14.21 12.01 -6.45
C ARG A 41 14.25 13.47 -6.87
N GLU A 42 13.74 14.38 -6.03
CA GLU A 42 13.75 15.82 -6.34
C GLU A 42 15.17 16.36 -6.51
N ARG A 43 16.10 15.96 -5.64
CA ARG A 43 17.52 16.33 -5.78
C ARG A 43 18.11 15.82 -7.09
N GLY A 44 17.71 14.64 -7.55
CA GLY A 44 18.12 14.07 -8.84
C GLY A 44 17.57 14.83 -10.05
N TRP A 45 16.33 15.34 -9.98
CA TRP A 45 15.69 16.06 -11.08
C TRP A 45 16.06 17.53 -11.17
N TYR A 46 16.32 18.17 -10.04
CA TYR A 46 16.51 19.61 -9.94
C TYR A 46 17.57 20.17 -10.93
N PRO A 47 18.73 19.53 -11.14
CA PRO A 47 19.73 20.04 -12.09
C PRO A 47 19.26 20.08 -13.54
N ALA A 48 18.43 19.10 -13.94
CA ALA A 48 17.92 18.98 -15.31
C ALA A 48 16.61 19.77 -15.52
N SER A 49 15.85 19.99 -14.44
CA SER A 49 14.56 20.65 -14.47
C SER A 49 14.33 21.33 -13.12
N PRO A 50 14.73 22.60 -12.95
CA PRO A 50 14.44 23.35 -11.73
C PRO A 50 12.93 23.50 -11.51
N TYR A 51 12.51 23.54 -10.25
CA TYR A 51 11.12 23.79 -9.87
C TYR A 51 11.06 24.77 -8.72
N GLU A 52 10.51 25.94 -8.96
CA GLU A 52 10.49 27.01 -7.96
C GLU A 52 9.12 27.14 -7.28
N ARG A 53 8.11 26.38 -7.71
CA ARG A 53 6.74 26.47 -7.17
C ARG A 53 6.58 25.74 -5.84
N SER A 54 7.41 24.74 -5.56
CA SER A 54 7.44 24.01 -4.28
C SER A 54 8.76 23.26 -4.10
N LEU A 55 9.05 22.85 -2.86
CA LEU A 55 10.20 22.00 -2.54
C LEU A 55 10.08 20.57 -3.08
N ILE A 56 8.84 20.08 -3.23
CA ILE A 56 8.52 18.73 -3.68
C ILE A 56 7.44 18.83 -4.76
N ARG A 57 7.68 18.22 -5.93
CA ARG A 57 6.66 18.11 -6.98
C ARG A 57 5.68 16.99 -6.64
N PRO A 58 4.39 17.13 -6.98
CA PRO A 58 3.43 16.05 -6.87
C PRO A 58 3.86 14.76 -7.59
N ARG A 59 4.61 14.89 -8.68
CA ARG A 59 5.15 13.76 -9.43
C ARG A 59 6.15 12.93 -8.61
N ALA A 60 7.04 13.55 -7.83
CA ALA A 60 7.97 12.81 -6.98
C ALA A 60 7.23 12.00 -5.92
N LEU A 61 6.17 12.55 -5.32
CA LEU A 61 5.30 11.81 -4.39
C LEU A 61 4.66 10.58 -5.03
N VAL A 62 4.13 10.71 -6.25
CA VAL A 62 3.52 9.58 -6.98
C VAL A 62 4.56 8.51 -7.27
N GLU A 63 5.73 8.89 -7.79
CA GLU A 63 6.76 7.93 -8.18
C GLU A 63 7.43 7.25 -6.99
N SER A 64 7.54 7.92 -5.84
CA SER A 64 8.11 7.32 -4.63
C SER A 64 7.18 6.33 -3.94
N LEU A 65 5.87 6.37 -4.18
CA LEU A 65 4.94 5.43 -3.52
C LEU A 65 5.13 3.98 -3.96
N ASP A 66 5.61 3.75 -5.17
CA ASP A 66 5.97 2.40 -5.62
C ASP A 66 7.16 1.87 -4.80
N ASP A 67 8.18 2.71 -4.54
CA ASP A 67 9.33 2.35 -3.68
C ASP A 67 8.90 2.03 -2.24
N ILE A 68 7.87 2.72 -1.73
CA ILE A 68 7.32 2.45 -0.39
C ILE A 68 6.59 1.12 -0.36
N SER A 69 5.85 0.78 -1.42
CA SER A 69 5.21 -0.53 -1.51
C SER A 69 6.22 -1.66 -1.36
N ASP A 70 7.35 -1.57 -2.08
CA ASP A 70 8.41 -2.57 -2.03
C ASP A 70 9.07 -2.65 -0.64
N GLN A 71 9.33 -1.51 0.00
CA GLN A 71 9.94 -1.47 1.33
C GLN A 71 9.02 -2.03 2.43
N GLU A 72 7.72 -1.73 2.36
CA GLU A 72 6.75 -2.25 3.33
C GLU A 72 6.56 -3.76 3.12
N MET A 73 6.54 -4.22 1.86
CA MET A 73 6.48 -5.64 1.55
C MET A 73 7.71 -6.40 2.08
N ALA A 74 8.92 -5.88 1.83
CA ALA A 74 10.14 -6.48 2.36
C ALA A 74 10.13 -6.53 3.90
N SER A 75 9.64 -5.47 4.55
CA SER A 75 9.50 -5.44 6.02
C SER A 75 8.53 -6.52 6.51
N LEU A 76 7.40 -6.72 5.82
CA LEU A 76 6.43 -7.78 6.14
C LEU A 76 6.98 -9.18 5.91
N GLU A 77 7.73 -9.39 4.83
CA GLU A 77 8.38 -10.68 4.54
C GLU A 77 9.44 -11.05 5.59
N GLU A 78 10.18 -10.05 6.08
CA GLU A 78 11.16 -10.24 7.15
C GLU A 78 10.50 -10.50 8.51
N GLU A 79 9.41 -9.81 8.82
CA GLU A 79 8.73 -9.90 10.13
C GLU A 79 7.82 -11.12 10.25
N PHE A 80 7.17 -11.54 9.15
CA PHE A 80 6.15 -12.58 9.13
C PHE A 80 6.42 -13.64 8.06
N ALA A 81 7.44 -14.46 8.26
CA ALA A 81 7.78 -15.57 7.35
C ALA A 81 6.62 -16.56 7.12
N GLU A 82 5.69 -16.67 8.07
CA GLU A 82 4.48 -17.48 7.99
C GLU A 82 3.51 -17.03 6.90
N LEU A 83 3.60 -15.77 6.45
CA LEU A 83 2.74 -15.21 5.40
C LEU A 83 3.24 -15.50 3.98
N VAL A 84 4.40 -16.14 3.81
CA VAL A 84 4.95 -16.49 2.48
C VAL A 84 3.93 -17.21 1.59
N PRO A 85 3.19 -18.25 2.06
CA PRO A 85 2.16 -18.89 1.24
C PRO A 85 1.07 -17.93 0.78
N LEU A 86 0.71 -16.94 1.62
CA LEU A 86 -0.26 -15.92 1.27
C LEU A 86 0.29 -14.94 0.24
N PHE A 87 1.55 -14.51 0.36
CA PHE A 87 2.17 -13.63 -0.64
C PHE A 87 2.19 -14.28 -2.02
N ASP A 88 2.54 -15.57 -2.09
CA ASP A 88 2.59 -16.32 -3.34
C ASP A 88 1.20 -16.49 -3.94
N ALA A 89 0.20 -16.86 -3.14
CA ALA A 89 -1.19 -16.94 -3.59
C ALA A 89 -1.71 -15.58 -4.11
N LEU A 90 -1.38 -14.46 -3.45
CA LEU A 90 -1.78 -13.12 -3.89
C LEU A 90 -1.13 -12.71 -5.22
N ARG A 91 0.15 -13.06 -5.42
CA ARG A 91 0.86 -12.85 -6.68
C ARG A 91 0.23 -13.64 -7.82
N GLU A 92 -0.16 -14.90 -7.56
CA GLU A 92 -0.85 -15.76 -8.52
C GLU A 92 -2.23 -15.22 -8.89
N ILE A 93 -3.02 -14.76 -7.92
CA ILE A 93 -4.34 -14.14 -8.14
C ILE A 93 -4.20 -12.87 -8.99
N GLY A 94 -3.15 -12.08 -8.76
CA GLY A 94 -2.72 -10.97 -9.62
C GLY A 94 -3.69 -9.79 -9.71
N ARG A 95 -4.76 -9.74 -8.89
CA ARG A 95 -5.77 -8.67 -8.93
C ARG A 95 -6.49 -8.47 -7.60
N THR A 96 -6.88 -7.23 -7.33
CA THR A 96 -7.67 -6.85 -6.15
C THR A 96 -8.85 -5.94 -6.56
N PRO A 97 -10.04 -6.09 -5.97
CA PRO A 97 -10.46 -7.13 -5.02
C PRO A 97 -10.79 -8.46 -5.72
N PHE A 98 -10.74 -9.56 -4.99
CA PHE A 98 -10.98 -10.92 -5.50
C PHE A 98 -11.93 -11.74 -4.59
N PRO A 99 -12.65 -12.75 -5.11
CA PRO A 99 -13.48 -13.66 -4.32
C PRO A 99 -12.66 -14.47 -3.31
N ALA A 100 -13.18 -14.65 -2.10
CA ALA A 100 -12.50 -15.38 -1.04
C ALA A 100 -12.18 -16.83 -1.42
N GLY A 101 -13.05 -17.48 -2.20
CA GLY A 101 -12.83 -18.86 -2.69
C GLY A 101 -11.67 -19.02 -3.68
N GLU A 102 -11.07 -17.93 -4.19
CA GLU A 102 -9.83 -18.01 -4.99
C GLU A 102 -8.58 -18.15 -4.10
N LEU A 103 -8.70 -17.91 -2.80
CA LEU A 103 -7.58 -17.94 -1.87
C LEU A 103 -7.39 -19.34 -1.29
N ALA A 104 -6.51 -20.13 -1.89
CA ALA A 104 -6.20 -21.49 -1.48
C ALA A 104 -5.05 -21.54 -0.45
N VAL A 105 -5.25 -20.91 0.72
CA VAL A 105 -4.29 -20.93 1.84
C VAL A 105 -4.99 -21.24 3.16
N ASP A 106 -4.24 -21.72 4.15
CA ASP A 106 -4.78 -22.08 5.45
C ASP A 106 -5.45 -20.88 6.14
N SER A 107 -6.56 -21.14 6.84
CA SER A 107 -7.37 -20.11 7.50
C SER A 107 -6.60 -19.27 8.51
N ASP A 108 -5.60 -19.87 9.16
CA ASP A 108 -4.77 -19.21 10.16
C ASP A 108 -3.85 -18.18 9.49
N VAL A 109 -3.32 -18.50 8.30
CA VAL A 109 -2.51 -17.58 7.48
C VAL A 109 -3.37 -16.42 6.96
N VAL A 110 -4.61 -16.71 6.53
CA VAL A 110 -5.58 -15.66 6.14
C VAL A 110 -5.89 -14.75 7.32
N SER A 111 -6.11 -15.32 8.50
CA SER A 111 -6.41 -14.58 9.72
C SER A 111 -5.27 -13.66 10.13
N LEU A 112 -4.03 -14.14 10.06
CA LEU A 112 -2.84 -13.32 10.29
C LEU A 112 -2.73 -12.20 9.24
N GLY A 113 -2.99 -12.50 7.96
CA GLY A 113 -2.98 -11.50 6.89
C GLY A 113 -4.00 -10.37 7.11
N LEU A 114 -5.17 -10.68 7.67
CA LEU A 114 -6.17 -9.69 8.08
C LEU A 114 -5.68 -8.89 9.30
N GLU A 115 -5.07 -9.56 10.28
CA GLU A 115 -4.58 -8.92 11.51
C GLU A 115 -3.48 -7.91 11.23
N VAL A 116 -2.49 -8.25 10.40
CA VAL A 116 -1.37 -7.35 10.07
C VAL A 116 -1.71 -6.31 9.00
N GLY A 117 -2.97 -6.27 8.53
CA GLY A 117 -3.43 -5.30 7.54
C GLY A 117 -2.94 -5.57 6.11
N LEU A 118 -2.43 -6.77 5.81
CA LEU A 118 -2.12 -7.18 4.43
C LEU A 118 -3.41 -7.39 3.61
N LEU A 119 -4.47 -7.88 4.26
CA LEU A 119 -5.78 -8.13 3.68
C LEU A 119 -6.86 -7.29 4.38
N HIS A 120 -7.92 -7.04 3.62
CA HIS A 120 -9.15 -6.44 4.12
C HIS A 120 -10.35 -7.20 3.55
N ILE A 121 -11.44 -7.30 4.33
CA ILE A 121 -12.70 -7.89 3.88
C ILE A 121 -13.45 -6.84 3.07
N ASP A 122 -13.53 -7.03 1.75
CA ASP A 122 -14.22 -6.11 0.82
C ASP A 122 -15.75 -6.30 0.89
N SER A 123 -16.20 -7.55 1.06
CA SER A 123 -17.60 -7.89 1.32
C SER A 123 -17.73 -9.17 2.14
N GLY A 124 -18.83 -9.29 2.89
CA GLY A 124 -19.09 -10.40 3.81
C GLY A 124 -18.75 -10.06 5.25
N THR A 125 -18.50 -11.09 6.05
CA THR A 125 -18.10 -10.98 7.47
C THR A 125 -16.73 -11.61 7.70
N ARG A 126 -16.21 -11.54 8.93
CA ARG A 126 -14.93 -12.17 9.29
C ARG A 126 -14.98 -13.69 9.14
N ASP A 127 -16.11 -14.30 9.48
CA ASP A 127 -16.30 -15.75 9.43
C ASP A 127 -16.76 -16.23 8.04
N GLU A 128 -17.46 -15.37 7.31
CA GLU A 128 -17.98 -15.64 5.96
C GLU A 128 -17.57 -14.52 5.00
N ALA A 129 -16.26 -14.39 4.76
CA ALA A 129 -15.75 -13.43 3.82
C ALA A 129 -16.13 -13.86 2.39
N GLU A 130 -16.76 -12.96 1.63
CA GLU A 130 -17.10 -13.23 0.23
C GLU A 130 -16.00 -12.75 -0.70
N ARG A 131 -15.38 -11.61 -0.36
CA ARG A 131 -14.32 -10.98 -1.15
C ARG A 131 -13.26 -10.36 -0.27
N TYR A 132 -12.01 -10.52 -0.67
CA TYR A 132 -10.87 -9.84 -0.07
C TYR A 132 -10.35 -8.73 -0.98
N ARG A 133 -9.73 -7.74 -0.33
CA ARG A 133 -8.99 -6.65 -0.95
C ARG A 133 -7.61 -6.56 -0.33
N VAL A 134 -6.59 -6.44 -1.18
CA VAL A 134 -5.25 -5.99 -0.79
C VAL A 134 -5.20 -4.46 -0.85
N PRO A 135 -4.73 -3.77 0.21
CA PRO A 135 -4.62 -2.32 0.23
C PRO A 135 -3.57 -1.83 -0.77
N GLU A 136 -3.67 -0.56 -1.15
CA GLU A 136 -2.77 0.03 -2.15
C GLU A 136 -1.31 0.01 -1.72
N LEU A 137 -1.06 0.05 -0.40
CA LEU A 137 0.28 0.00 0.18
C LEU A 137 1.06 -1.24 -0.26
N HIS A 138 0.42 -2.41 -0.38
CA HIS A 138 1.09 -3.67 -0.73
C HIS A 138 0.83 -4.12 -2.17
N ARG A 139 -0.24 -3.60 -2.79
CA ARG A 139 -0.71 -4.04 -4.12
C ARG A 139 0.38 -4.00 -5.20
N LYS A 140 1.21 -2.95 -5.20
CA LYS A 140 2.23 -2.75 -6.25
C LYS A 140 3.39 -3.73 -6.11
N ALA A 141 3.92 -3.91 -4.90
CA ALA A 141 4.95 -4.91 -4.62
C ALA A 141 4.47 -6.33 -4.93
N LEU A 142 3.20 -6.64 -4.65
CA LEU A 142 2.56 -7.92 -5.00
C LEU A 142 2.20 -8.05 -6.50
N ARG A 143 2.50 -7.03 -7.32
CA ARG A 143 2.21 -6.98 -8.77
C ARG A 143 0.74 -7.18 -9.12
N MET A 144 -0.17 -6.79 -8.23
CA MET A 144 -1.60 -6.99 -8.42
C MET A 144 -2.25 -5.83 -9.20
N GLY A 145 -3.09 -6.16 -10.17
CA GLY A 145 -3.94 -5.20 -10.89
C GLY A 145 -5.17 -4.74 -10.08
N ARG A 146 -5.81 -3.64 -10.52
CA ARG A 146 -7.11 -3.21 -9.98
C ARG A 146 -8.23 -3.72 -10.87
N LYS A 147 -9.22 -4.42 -10.31
CA LYS A 147 -10.45 -4.73 -11.05
C LYS A 147 -11.36 -3.50 -11.06
N GLY A 148 -11.62 -2.92 -12.24
CA GLY A 148 -12.51 -1.75 -12.41
C GLY A 148 -11.86 -0.44 -12.84
N GLN A 149 -10.57 -0.42 -13.19
CA GLN A 149 -9.98 0.65 -13.99
C GLN A 149 -9.52 0.07 -15.34
N ALA A 150 -10.37 0.28 -16.35
CA ALA A 150 -9.98 0.32 -17.75
C ALA A 150 -9.78 1.78 -18.16
#